data_AF-A0A524PWZ5-F1
#
_entry.id   AF-A0A524PWZ5-F1
#
_cell.length_a   1.000
_cell.length_b   1.000
_cell.length_c   1.000
_cell.angle_alpha   90.00
_cell.angle_beta   90.00
_cell.angle_gamma   90.00
#
_symmetry.space_group_name_H-M   'P 1'
#
loop_
_entity.id
_entity.type
_entity.pdbx_description
1 polymer ?
#
loop_
_entity_poly.entity_id
_entity_poly.type
_entity_poly.pdbx_seq_one_letter_code
_entity_poly.pdbx_strand_id
1 'polypeptide(L)'
;IEIIAPRVIVALGGPSSKYLLKSREGITRIRGRWGEFNGVPVMPTYHPSYLLRNGGDKSPLRREVWADIKKVLERTGRPVPANQGRGN
;
A
#
# COMPACT_ATOMS: atom_id res chain seq x y z
N ILE A 1 3.49 12.11 13.46
CA ILE A 1 4.20 10.84 13.16
C ILE A 1 5.14 10.48 14.30
N GLU A 2 5.92 11.45 14.79
CA GLU A 2 6.92 11.27 15.85
C GLU A 2 6.36 10.65 17.14
N ILE A 3 5.20 11.10 17.65
CA ILE A 3 4.58 10.54 18.86
C ILE A 3 4.23 9.05 18.72
N ILE A 4 3.81 8.62 17.53
CA ILE A 4 3.40 7.23 17.28
C ILE A 4 4.63 6.34 16.99
N ALA A 5 5.70 6.92 16.44
CA ALA A 5 6.92 6.22 16.02
C ALA A 5 6.64 4.89 15.27
N PRO A 6 5.92 4.93 14.13
CA PRO A 6 5.47 3.71 13.46
C PRO A 6 6.65 2.93 12.85
N ARG A 7 6.55 1.60 12.88
CA ARG A 7 7.51 0.70 12.20
C ARG A 7 7.43 0.78 10.67
N VAL A 8 6.24 1.05 10.13
CA VAL A 8 5.94 1.17 8.69
C VAL A 8 4.78 2.15 8.50
N ILE A 9 4.80 2.92 7.42
CA ILE A 9 3.65 3.73 6.95
C ILE A 9 3.12 3.14 5.64
N VAL A 10 1.81 3.01 5.52
CA VAL A 10 1.14 2.67 4.24
C VAL A 10 0.47 3.92 3.69
N ALA A 11 0.94 4.41 2.55
CA ALA A 11 0.43 5.63 1.92
C ALA A 11 -0.66 5.27 0.88
N LEU A 12 -1.91 5.62 1.18
CA LEU A 12 -3.07 5.32 0.35
C LEU A 12 -3.30 6.42 -0.68
N GLY A 13 -2.91 6.18 -1.92
CA GLY A 13 -3.14 7.08 -3.05
C GLY A 13 -2.00 8.08 -3.34
N GLY A 14 -2.20 8.84 -4.41
CA GLY A 14 -1.21 9.80 -4.92
C GLY A 14 -0.84 10.91 -3.93
N PRO A 15 -1.79 11.66 -3.34
CA PRO A 15 -1.46 12.79 -2.48
C PRO A 15 -0.57 12.43 -1.28
N SER A 16 -0.92 11.38 -0.54
CA SER A 16 -0.15 10.90 0.62
C SER A 16 1.22 10.39 0.21
N SER A 17 1.30 9.60 -0.87
CA SER A 17 2.56 9.05 -1.37
C SER A 17 3.51 10.15 -1.86
N LYS A 18 3.01 11.14 -2.60
CA LYS A 18 3.79 12.28 -3.09
C LYS A 18 4.36 13.11 -1.95
N TYR A 19 3.55 13.37 -0.91
CA TYR A 19 3.99 14.13 0.26
C TYR A 19 5.09 13.39 1.04
N LEU A 20 4.85 12.12 1.40
CA LEU A 20 5.80 11.34 2.20
C LEU A 20 7.08 11.01 1.45
N LEU A 21 6.99 10.68 0.17
CA LEU A 21 8.14 10.26 -0.65
C LEU A 21 8.82 11.41 -1.39
N LYS A 22 8.31 12.64 -1.26
CA LYS A 22 8.74 13.82 -2.03
C LYS A 22 8.77 13.55 -3.56
N SER A 23 7.91 12.67 -4.04
CA SER A 23 7.85 12.28 -5.46
C SER A 23 6.82 13.10 -6.23
N ARG A 24 7.07 13.29 -7.52
CA ARG A 24 6.11 13.88 -8.46
C ARG A 24 5.38 12.83 -9.30
N GLU A 25 5.80 11.57 -9.21
CA GLU A 25 5.29 10.48 -10.03
C GLU A 25 3.84 10.10 -9.66
N GLY A 26 3.11 9.53 -10.62
CA GLY A 26 1.77 9.01 -10.40
C GLY A 26 1.78 7.74 -9.54
N ILE A 27 0.68 7.50 -8.81
CA ILE A 27 0.56 6.35 -7.89
C ILE A 27 0.78 5.00 -8.58
N THR A 28 0.31 4.85 -9.82
CA THR A 28 0.48 3.64 -10.63
C THR A 28 1.94 3.26 -10.85
N ARG A 29 2.84 4.25 -10.91
CA ARG A 29 4.28 4.04 -11.14
C ARG A 29 5.06 3.74 -9.87
N ILE A 30 4.66 4.35 -8.74
CA ILE A 30 5.41 4.26 -7.49
C ILE A 30 4.90 3.16 -6.55
N ARG A 31 3.65 2.70 -6.70
CA ARG A 31 3.07 1.71 -5.80
C ARG A 31 3.91 0.42 -5.74
N GLY A 32 3.92 -0.20 -4.56
CA GLY A 32 4.64 -1.46 -4.35
C GLY A 32 6.16 -1.35 -4.27
N ARG A 33 6.72 -0.15 -4.36
CA ARG A 33 8.15 0.13 -4.16
C ARG A 33 8.34 0.81 -2.81
N TRP A 34 9.21 0.26 -1.98
CA TRP A 34 9.54 0.87 -0.70
C TRP A 34 10.20 2.23 -0.93
N GLY A 35 9.71 3.23 -0.20
CA GLY A 35 10.45 4.46 0.04
C GLY A 35 10.61 4.69 1.53
N GLU A 36 10.96 5.91 1.91
CA GLU A 36 11.25 6.26 3.29
C GLU A 36 10.79 7.68 3.60
N PHE A 37 10.30 7.88 4.82
CA PHE A 37 10.00 9.18 5.39
C PHE A 37 10.58 9.25 6.80
N ASN A 38 11.62 10.08 6.99
CA ASN A 38 12.33 10.26 8.25
C ASN A 38 12.76 8.92 8.90
N GLY A 39 13.41 8.03 8.12
CA GLY A 39 13.84 6.72 8.60
C GLY A 39 12.72 5.67 8.71
N VAL A 40 11.45 6.06 8.53
CA VAL A 40 10.32 5.13 8.55
C VAL A 40 10.04 4.60 7.14
N PRO A 41 10.04 3.27 6.92
CA PRO A 41 9.67 2.68 5.64
C PRO A 41 8.25 3.02 5.23
N VAL A 42 8.06 3.44 3.97
CA VAL A 42 6.77 3.80 3.41
C VAL A 42 6.42 2.87 2.24
N MET A 43 5.26 2.23 2.30
CA MET A 43 4.66 1.48 1.20
C MET A 43 3.55 2.30 0.54
N PRO A 44 3.77 2.87 -0.65
CA PRO A 44 2.70 3.47 -1.44
C PRO A 44 1.81 2.39 -2.07
N THR A 45 0.49 2.59 -2.05
CA THR A 45 -0.50 1.74 -2.72
C THR A 45 -1.73 2.53 -3.16
N TYR A 46 -2.67 1.91 -3.87
CA TYR A 46 -3.89 2.60 -4.30
C TYR A 46 -4.80 2.97 -3.13
N HIS A 47 -5.49 4.11 -3.27
CA HIS A 47 -6.51 4.51 -2.31
C HIS A 47 -7.76 3.62 -2.46
N PRO A 48 -8.44 3.21 -1.38
CA PRO A 48 -9.64 2.37 -1.45
C PRO A 48 -10.74 2.93 -2.36
N SER A 49 -10.95 4.25 -2.35
CA SER A 49 -11.93 4.89 -3.24
C SER A 49 -11.61 4.71 -4.73
N TYR A 50 -10.33 4.54 -5.09
CA TYR A 50 -9.94 4.20 -6.46
C TYR A 50 -10.39 2.80 -6.85
N LEU A 51 -10.28 1.81 -5.94
CA LEU A 51 -10.76 0.46 -6.19
C LEU A 51 -12.29 0.44 -6.33
N LEU A 52 -13.01 1.13 -5.45
CA LEU A 52 -14.47 1.22 -5.48
C LEU A 52 -15.00 1.78 -6.80
N ARG A 53 -14.37 2.84 -7.33
CA ARG A 53 -14.73 3.42 -8.63
C ARG A 53 -14.36 2.53 -9.82
N ASN A 54 -13.45 1.58 -9.65
CA ASN A 54 -12.93 0.70 -10.72
C ASN A 54 -13.32 -0.76 -10.49
N GLY A 55 -14.59 -1.02 -10.15
CA GLY A 55 -15.15 -2.37 -10.04
C GLY A 55 -15.13 -2.98 -8.64
N GLY A 56 -14.77 -2.22 -7.60
CA GLY A 56 -14.87 -2.61 -6.20
C GLY A 56 -14.22 -3.97 -5.90
N ASP A 57 -14.99 -4.93 -5.42
CA ASP A 57 -14.52 -6.29 -5.09
C ASP A 57 -14.03 -7.10 -6.30
N LYS A 58 -14.51 -6.75 -7.49
CA LYS A 58 -14.10 -7.35 -8.77
C LYS A 58 -12.98 -6.57 -9.44
N SER A 59 -12.53 -5.46 -8.86
CA SER A 59 -11.47 -4.63 -9.43
C SER A 59 -10.18 -5.45 -9.63
N PRO A 60 -9.57 -5.44 -10.83
CA PRO A 60 -8.28 -6.11 -11.05
C PRO A 60 -7.17 -5.53 -10.15
N LEU A 61 -7.32 -4.26 -9.75
CA LEU A 61 -6.39 -3.52 -8.90
C LEU A 61 -6.29 -4.08 -7.47
N ARG A 62 -7.26 -4.90 -7.03
CA ARG A 62 -7.19 -5.54 -5.70
C ARG A 62 -5.99 -6.47 -5.57
N ARG A 63 -5.61 -7.15 -6.65
CA ARG A 63 -4.44 -8.05 -6.66
C ARG A 63 -3.15 -7.25 -6.43
N GLU A 64 -3.08 -6.07 -7.01
CA GLU A 64 -1.97 -5.13 -6.83
C GLU A 64 -1.89 -4.61 -5.40
N VAL A 65 -3.01 -4.14 -4.82
CA VAL A 65 -3.04 -3.72 -3.41
C VAL A 65 -2.65 -4.88 -2.50
N TRP A 66 -3.16 -6.08 -2.76
CA TRP A 66 -2.82 -7.26 -1.95
C TRP A 66 -1.32 -7.59 -2.02
N ALA A 67 -0.70 -7.48 -3.20
CA ALA A 67 0.74 -7.65 -3.33
C ALA A 67 1.53 -6.63 -2.50
N ASP A 68 1.06 -5.38 -2.39
CA ASP A 68 1.69 -4.34 -1.57
C ASP A 68 1.54 -4.64 -0.07
N ILE A 69 0.34 -5.05 0.36
CA ILE A 69 0.08 -5.39 1.76
C ILE A 69 0.87 -6.62 2.20
N LYS A 70 1.04 -7.62 1.34
CA LYS A 70 1.90 -8.78 1.66
C LYS A 70 3.33 -8.36 2.00
N LYS A 71 3.92 -7.42 1.24
CA LYS A 71 5.24 -6.87 1.55
C LYS A 71 5.27 -6.17 2.92
N VAL A 72 4.19 -5.48 3.29
CA VAL A 72 4.05 -4.83 4.61
C VAL A 72 3.97 -5.87 5.72
N LEU A 73 3.17 -6.93 5.54
CA LEU A 73 3.05 -8.02 6.51
C LEU A 73 4.40 -8.71 6.73
N GLU A 74 5.08 -9.07 5.64
CA GLU A 74 6.43 -9.64 5.68
C GLU A 74 7.40 -8.74 6.45
N ARG A 75 7.46 -7.44 6.13
CA ARG A 75 8.36 -6.48 6.81
C ARG A 75 8.02 -6.28 8.28
N THR A 76 6.76 -6.43 8.67
CA THR A 76 6.32 -6.30 10.07
C THR A 76 6.41 -7.60 10.84
N GLY A 77 6.82 -8.71 10.20
CA GLY A 77 6.85 -10.05 10.79
C GLY A 77 5.45 -10.62 11.06
N ARG A 78 4.42 -10.09 10.40
CA ARG A 78 3.04 -10.57 10.53
C ARG A 78 2.80 -11.71 9.54
N PRO A 79 2.05 -12.75 9.94
CA PRO A 79 1.72 -13.84 9.03
C PRO A 79 0.93 -13.29 7.85
N VAL A 80 1.31 -13.71 6.64
CA VAL A 80 0.49 -13.52 5.44
C VAL A 80 -0.60 -14.58 5.49
N PRO A 81 -1.89 -14.20 5.55
CA PRO A 81 -2.97 -15.18 5.49
C PRO A 81 -2.81 -16.04 4.23
N ALA A 82 -2.85 -17.36 4.40
CA ALA A 82 -2.90 -18.27 3.26
C ALA A 82 -4.06 -17.84 2.35
N ASN A 83 -3.87 -17.90 1.04
CA ASN A 83 -4.92 -17.58 0.07
C ASN A 83 -6.16 -18.39 0.43
N GLN A 84 -7.14 -17.77 1.09
CA GLN A 84 -8.50 -18.28 1.07
C GLN A 84 -8.90 -18.18 -0.38
N GLY A 85 -8.87 -19.32 -1.07
CA GLY A 85 -9.44 -19.45 -2.39
C GLY A 85 -10.80 -18.78 -2.34
N ARG A 86 -11.05 -17.87 -3.28
CA ARG A 86 -12.42 -17.44 -3.56
C ARG A 86 -13.16 -18.69 -4.01
N GLY A 87 -13.77 -19.38 -3.04
CA GLY A 87 -14.78 -20.39 -3.28
C GLY A 87 -16.05 -19.68 -3.72
N ASN A 88 -16.58 -20.14 -4.86
CA ASN A 88 -17.77 -19.71 -5.60
C ASN A 88 -17.78 -18.29 -6.16
#